data_AF-A0A371BUF1-F1
#
_entry.id   AF-A0A371BUF1-F1
#
_cell.length_a   1.000
_cell.length_b   1.000
_cell.length_c   1.000
_cell.angle_alpha   90.00
_cell.angle_beta   90.00
_cell.angle_gamma   90.00
#
_symmetry.space_group_name_H-M   'P 1'
#
loop_
_entity.id
_entity.type
_entity.pdbx_description
1 polymer ?
#
loop_
_entity_poly.entity_id
_entity_poly.type
_entity_poly.pdbx_seq_one_letter_code
_entity_poly.pdbx_strand_id
1 'polypeptide(L)' 'MNSSKLSRYLNDPRGPEEVLPTLTSGELADLLDGLYQNLDTPEPEFGAEAWYEMAVEESCRRSVSPDGAAHGVA' A
#
# COMPACT_ATOMS: atom_id res chain seq x y z
N MET A 1 7.13 9.16 -5.03
CA MET A 1 7.16 8.01 -5.99
C MET A 1 7.31 8.49 -7.44
N ASN A 2 7.78 7.68 -8.40
CA ASN A 2 7.72 7.99 -9.84
C ASN A 2 6.99 6.87 -10.61
N SER A 3 6.43 7.18 -11.78
CA SER A 3 5.54 6.26 -12.53
C SER A 3 6.17 4.89 -12.77
N SER A 4 7.46 4.82 -13.16
CA SER A 4 8.14 3.54 -13.39
C SER A 4 8.30 2.67 -12.14
N LYS A 5 8.43 3.28 -10.96
CA LYS A 5 8.49 2.55 -9.69
C LYS A 5 7.11 2.06 -9.26
N LEU A 6 6.06 2.83 -9.55
CA LEU A 6 4.67 2.43 -9.32
C LEU A 6 4.26 1.25 -10.21
N SER A 7 4.57 1.30 -11.50
CA SER A 7 4.31 0.18 -12.42
C SER A 7 5.01 -1.11 -12.00
N ARG A 8 6.21 -1.02 -11.38
CA ARG A 8 6.89 -2.20 -10.83
C ARG A 8 6.09 -2.85 -9.70
N TYR A 9 5.46 -2.07 -8.83
CA TYR A 9 4.59 -2.61 -7.79
C TYR A 9 3.35 -3.25 -8.40
N LEU A 10 2.65 -2.54 -9.29
CA LEU A 10 1.42 -3.05 -9.92
C LEU A 10 1.62 -4.34 -10.73
N ASN A 11 2.82 -4.54 -11.29
CA ASN A 11 3.19 -5.74 -12.04
C ASN A 11 3.91 -6.80 -11.17
N ASP A 12 4.00 -6.61 -9.85
CA ASP A 12 4.61 -7.61 -8.97
C ASP A 12 3.70 -8.85 -8.88
N PRO A 13 4.17 -10.04 -9.26
CA PRO A 13 3.34 -11.25 -9.33
C PRO A 13 2.83 -11.72 -7.96
N ARG A 14 3.41 -11.23 -6.86
CA ARG A 14 2.98 -11.54 -5.49
C ARG A 14 1.73 -10.74 -5.08
N GLY A 15 1.42 -9.67 -5.81
CA GLY A 15 0.27 -8.82 -5.53
C GLY A 15 0.40 -7.96 -4.26
N PRO A 16 -0.60 -7.12 -3.97
CA PRO A 16 -0.56 -6.18 -2.86
C PRO A 16 -0.54 -6.87 -1.49
N GLU A 17 -1.26 -7.99 -1.35
CA GLU A 17 -1.36 -8.77 -0.11
C GLU A 17 -0.01 -9.25 0.44
N GLU A 18 0.90 -9.71 -0.42
CA GLU A 18 2.24 -10.13 0.00
C GLU A 18 3.25 -8.98 0.01
N VAL A 19 3.10 -7.99 -0.88
CA VAL A 19 4.10 -6.91 -1.01
C VAL A 19 3.92 -5.85 0.07
N LEU A 20 2.70 -5.37 0.31
CA LEU A 20 2.44 -4.25 1.22
C LEU A 20 2.96 -4.49 2.64
N PRO A 21 2.79 -5.67 3.27
CA PRO A 21 3.31 -5.94 4.62
C PRO A 21 4.84 -5.87 4.71
N THR A 22 5.55 -6.05 3.60
CA THR A 22 7.03 -6.02 3.56
C THR A 22 7.61 -4.61 3.46
N LEU A 23 6.79 -3.62 3.10
CA LEU A 23 7.21 -2.24 2.94
C LEU A 23 7.40 -1.56 4.30
N THR A 24 8.39 -0.69 4.40
CA THR A 24 8.49 0.24 5.53
C THR A 24 7.32 1.25 5.53
N SER A 25 7.04 1.89 6.67
CA SER A 25 5.97 2.90 6.76
C SER A 25 6.18 4.07 5.79
N GLY A 26 7.44 4.47 5.54
CA GLY A 26 7.77 5.50 4.57
C GLY A 26 7.49 5.05 3.13
N GLU A 27 7.89 3.82 2.77
CA GLU A 27 7.63 3.26 1.44
C GLU A 27 6.14 3.05 1.17
N LEU A 28 5.38 2.65 2.19
CA LEU A 28 3.92 2.52 2.09
C LEU A 28 3.26 3.88 1.86
N ALA A 29 3.69 4.92 2.60
CA ALA A 29 3.18 6.28 2.40
C ALA A 29 3.53 6.82 1.00
N ASP A 30 4.76 6.61 0.53
CA ASP A 30 5.18 6.95 -0.83
C ASP A 30 4.35 6.22 -1.89
N LEU A 31 4.03 4.94 -1.66
CA LEU A 31 3.22 4.14 -2.57
C LEU A 31 1.77 4.65 -2.63
N LEU A 32 1.17 4.95 -1.49
CA LEU A 32 -0.16 5.55 -1.40
C LEU A 32 -0.25 6.88 -2.15
N ASP A 33 0.74 7.76 -1.97
CA ASP A 33 0.80 9.04 -2.70
C ASP A 33 0.90 8.82 -4.22
N GLY A 34 1.75 7.89 -4.66
CA GLY A 34 1.88 7.55 -6.07
C GLY A 34 0.60 6.95 -6.66
N LEU A 35 -0.06 6.06 -5.93
CA LEU A 35 -1.32 5.43 -6.36
C LEU A 35 -2.44 6.47 -6.44
N TYR A 36 -2.54 7.36 -5.46
CA TYR A 36 -3.50 8.47 -5.49
C TYR A 36 -3.30 9.36 -6.72
N GLN A 37 -2.06 9.76 -7.01
CA GLN A 37 -1.73 10.54 -8.20
C GLN A 37 -2.04 9.78 -9.49
N ASN A 38 -1.82 8.46 -9.54
CA ASN A 38 -2.16 7.64 -10.71
C ASN A 38 -3.68 7.53 -10.92
N LEU A 39 -4.44 7.37 -9.84
CA LEU A 39 -5.91 7.32 -9.88
C LEU A 39 -6.54 8.66 -10.27
N ASP A 40 -5.85 9.78 -10.04
CA ASP A 40 -6.27 11.11 -10.48
C ASP A 40 -6.04 11.35 -11.99
N THR A 41 -5.31 10.46 -12.68
CA THR A 41 -5.12 10.55 -14.14
C THR A 41 -6.35 10.04 -14.91
N PRO A 42 -6.59 10.52 -16.16
CA PRO A 42 -7.72 10.07 -16.96
C PRO A 42 -7.65 8.59 -17.38
N GLU A 43 -6.46 7.98 -17.35
CA GLU A 43 -6.21 6.57 -17.70
C GLU A 43 -5.31 5.95 -16.62
N PRO A 44 -5.86 5.60 -15.45
CA PRO A 44 -5.08 4.99 -14.37
C PRO A 44 -4.55 3.62 -14.79
N GLU A 45 -3.45 3.20 -14.15
CA GLU A 45 -2.87 1.89 -14.43
C GLU A 45 -3.78 0.78 -13.91
N PHE A 46 -3.83 -0.32 -14.66
CA PHE A 46 -4.65 -1.47 -14.28
C PHE A 46 -4.24 -2.02 -12.91
N GLY A 47 -5.23 -2.19 -12.02
CA GLY A 47 -5.01 -2.67 -10.65
C GLY A 47 -4.59 -1.58 -9.66
N ALA A 48 -4.40 -0.32 -10.07
CA ALA A 48 -4.05 0.76 -9.16
C ALA A 48 -5.09 0.96 -8.05
N GLU A 49 -6.38 0.81 -8.36
CA GLU A 49 -7.48 0.92 -7.38
C GLU A 49 -7.36 -0.15 -6.29
N ALA A 50 -7.28 -1.43 -6.68
CA ALA A 50 -7.14 -2.54 -5.74
C ALA A 50 -5.86 -2.43 -4.89
N TRP A 51 -4.75 -1.98 -5.49
CA TRP A 51 -3.52 -1.71 -4.75
C TRP A 51 -3.67 -0.57 -3.74
N TYR A 52 -4.41 0.49 -4.09
CA TYR A 52 -4.66 1.61 -3.21
C TYR A 52 -5.54 1.22 -2.02
N GLU A 53 -6.64 0.52 -2.26
CA GLU A 53 -7.54 0.03 -1.21
C GLU A 53 -6.77 -0.82 -0.19
N MET A 54 -6.03 -1.83 -0.66
CA MET A 54 -5.22 -2.70 0.18
C MET A 54 -4.12 -1.93 0.95
N ALA A 55 -3.49 -0.94 0.32
CA ALA A 55 -2.47 -0.12 0.97
C ALA A 55 -3.06 0.78 2.08
N VAL A 56 -4.28 1.29 1.89
CA VAL A 56 -5.00 2.05 2.91
C VAL A 56 -5.36 1.14 4.08
N GLU A 57 -5.87 -0.07 3.82
CA GLU A 57 -6.16 -1.06 4.85
C GLU A 57 -4.90 -1.42 5.65
N GLU A 58 -3.78 -1.67 4.96
CA GLU A 58 -2.49 -1.95 5.60
C GLU A 58 -2.01 -0.78 6.46
N SER A 59 -2.15 0.44 5.96
CA SER A 59 -1.77 1.65 6.71
C SER A 59 -2.63 1.84 7.96
N CYS A 60 -3.94 1.58 7.87
CA CYS A 60 -4.86 1.59 9.01
C CYS A 60 -4.53 0.49 10.03
N ARG A 61 -4.19 -0.72 9.57
CA ARG A 61 -3.77 -1.82 10.43
C ARG A 61 -2.53 -1.45 11.26
N ARG A 62 -1.55 -0.79 10.62
CA ARG A 62 -0.32 -0.31 11.26
C ARG A 62 -0.55 0.84 12.25
N SER A 63 -1.49 1.74 11.95
CA SER A 63 -1.79 2.87 12.84
C SER A 63 -2.54 2.44 14.10
N VAL A 64 -3.35 1.38 14.03
CA VAL A 64 -4.06 0.79 15.18
C VAL A 64 -3.14 -0.08 16.05
N SER A 65 -2.07 -0.66 15.50
CA SER A 65 -1.07 -1.43 16.24
C SER A 65 0.33 -0.80 16.12
N PRO A 66 0.62 0.29 16.86
CA PRO A 66 1.97 0.82 16.93
C PRO A 66 2.93 -0.11 17.68
N ASP A 67 2.41 -1.08 18.43
CA ASP A 67 3.17 -2.10 19.14
C ASP A 67 2.34 -3.39 19.17
N GLY A 68 2.93 -4.49 18.72
CA GLY A 68 2.38 -5.83 18.87
C GLY A 68 2.44 -6.32 20.32
N ALA A 69 1.93 -5.55 21.29
CA ALA A 69 1.63 -6.07 22.61
C ALA A 69 0.23 -6.68 22.60
N ALA A 70 0.19 -7.92 22.11
CA ALA A 70 -0.78 -8.89 22.60
C ALA A 70 -0.70 -8.91 24.13
N HIS A 71 -1.67 -8.36 24.86
CA HIS A 71 -2.08 -8.83 26.18
C HIS A 71 -3.35 -8.11 26.62
N GLY A 72 -4.48 -8.73 26.34
CA GLY A 72 -5.79 -8.36 26.86
C GLY A 72 -6.56 -9.61 27.25
N VAL A 73 -6.02 -10.39 28.18
CA VAL A 73 -6.81 -11.32 29.00
C VAL A 73 -6.85 -10.76 30.41
N ALA A 74 -8.04 -10.35 30.85
CA ALA A 74 -8.39 -10.12 32.24
C ALA A 74 -9.81 -10.66 32.46
#